data_AF-A0A519ZF46-F1
#
_entry.id   AF-A0A519ZF46-F1
#
_cell.length_a   1.000
_cell.length_b   1.000
_cell.length_c   1.000
_cell.angle_alpha   90.00
_cell.angle_beta   90.00
_cell.angle_gamma   90.00
#
_symmetry.space_group_name_H-M   'P 1'
#
loop_
_entity.id
_entity.type
_entity.pdbx_description
1 polymer ?
#
loop_
_entity_poly.entity_id
_entity_poly.type
_entity_poly.pdbx_seq_one_letter_code
_entity_poly.pdbx_strand_id
1 'polypeptide(L)'
;MTYLEDNETMGTSYVGFIDKGYWTNDAFLEGFSYLLAREFKKINNKEHWQIDMIENWITATVGFVGCVPSYFKLFDSHDKIQVLRNTLLNILSQLRSNPMYITVSELNEHNIGQRVWQNPSVDSFINITQLTLKLIDGELNTDASSPIDYWDVQ
;
A
#
# COMPACT_ATOMS: atom_id res chain seq x y z
N MET A 1 21.70 1.34 29.86
CA MET A 1 21.18 1.68 28.53
C MET A 1 19.95 0.82 28.36
N THR A 2 18.82 1.35 28.79
CA THR A 2 17.53 0.65 28.83
C THR A 2 16.93 0.79 27.44
N TYR A 3 16.73 -0.32 26.74
CA TYR A 3 15.93 -0.31 25.52
C TYR A 3 14.52 0.11 25.93
N LEU A 4 14.13 1.32 25.56
CA LEU A 4 12.72 1.66 25.48
C LEU A 4 12.19 0.79 24.35
N GLU A 5 11.45 -0.25 24.69
CA GLU A 5 10.51 -0.84 23.75
C GLU A 5 9.50 0.27 23.46
N ASP A 6 9.80 1.05 22.41
CA ASP A 6 8.83 1.91 21.76
C ASP A 6 7.75 0.98 21.20
N ASN A 7 6.79 0.61 22.06
CA ASN A 7 5.42 0.33 21.65
C ASN A 7 4.81 1.64 21.15
N GLU A 8 5.41 2.23 20.11
CA GLU A 8 4.69 3.15 19.24
C GLU A 8 3.49 2.34 18.75
N THR A 9 2.30 2.64 19.28
CA THR A 9 1.03 2.17 18.72
C THR A 9 1.04 2.59 17.26
N MET A 10 1.45 1.67 16.39
CA MET A 10 1.52 1.97 14.98
C MET A 10 0.10 2.19 14.48
N GLY A 11 -0.14 3.35 13.87
CA GLY A 11 -1.42 3.68 13.29
C GLY A 11 -1.86 2.62 12.29
N THR A 12 -3.15 2.34 12.27
CA THR A 12 -3.79 1.48 11.27
C THR A 12 -4.84 2.26 10.52
N SER A 13 -4.87 2.12 9.21
CA SER A 13 -5.86 2.73 8.32
C SER A 13 -6.70 1.66 7.65
N TYR A 14 -7.97 1.99 7.43
CA TYR A 14 -8.89 1.15 6.67
C TYR A 14 -8.80 1.45 5.18
N VAL A 15 -8.56 0.41 4.38
CA VAL A 15 -8.49 0.45 2.92
C VAL A 15 -9.81 -0.06 2.35
N GLY A 16 -10.66 0.84 1.87
CA GLY A 16 -11.99 0.52 1.34
C GLY A 16 -12.14 0.60 -0.18
N PHE A 17 -13.00 -0.27 -0.73
CA PHE A 17 -13.49 -0.27 -2.12
C PHE A 17 -14.87 -0.96 -2.19
N ILE A 18 -15.87 -0.28 -2.76
CA ILE A 18 -17.27 -0.79 -2.94
C ILE A 18 -17.77 -1.53 -1.67
N ASP A 19 -17.88 -0.78 -0.56
CA ASP A 19 -18.36 -1.24 0.76
C ASP A 19 -17.54 -2.35 1.45
N LYS A 20 -16.46 -2.82 0.82
CA LYS A 20 -15.54 -3.84 1.36
C LYS A 20 -14.17 -3.23 1.62
N GLY A 21 -13.33 -3.94 2.37
CA GLY A 21 -12.00 -3.45 2.68
C GLY A 21 -11.26 -4.26 3.73
N TYR A 22 -10.10 -3.76 4.11
CA TYR A 22 -9.23 -4.37 5.12
C TYR A 22 -8.47 -3.29 5.90
N TRP A 23 -8.08 -3.60 7.12
CA TRP A 23 -7.20 -2.75 7.91
C TRP A 23 -5.72 -3.07 7.64
N THR A 24 -4.87 -2.05 7.63
CA THR A 24 -3.42 -2.19 7.46
C THR A 24 -2.68 -1.16 8.31
N ASN A 25 -1.46 -1.50 8.67
CA ASN A 25 -0.52 -0.55 9.25
C ASN A 25 -0.26 0.62 8.29
N ASP A 26 -0.21 1.84 8.85
CA ASP A 26 0.01 3.06 8.08
C ASP A 26 1.36 3.04 7.36
N ALA A 27 2.43 2.54 8.00
CA ALA A 27 3.76 2.46 7.39
C ALA A 27 3.73 1.63 6.10
N PHE A 28 3.14 0.43 6.18
CA PHE A 28 3.05 -0.46 5.03
C PHE A 28 2.10 0.09 3.95
N LEU A 29 1.05 0.83 4.33
CA LEU A 29 0.17 1.50 3.38
C LEU A 29 0.86 2.67 2.66
N GLU A 30 1.69 3.44 3.36
CA GLU A 30 2.52 4.50 2.77
C GLU A 30 3.56 3.91 1.81
N GLY A 31 4.27 2.86 2.23
CA GLY A 31 5.21 2.13 1.36
C GLY A 31 4.52 1.50 0.16
N PHE A 32 3.32 0.96 0.33
CA PHE A 32 2.53 0.39 -0.75
C PHE A 32 2.04 1.46 -1.73
N SER A 33 1.61 2.63 -1.24
CA SER A 33 1.26 3.79 -2.07
C SER A 33 2.46 4.26 -2.90
N TYR A 34 3.65 4.29 -2.28
CA TYR A 34 4.89 4.56 -3.00
C TYR A 34 5.15 3.54 -4.13
N LEU A 35 5.00 2.24 -3.85
CA LEU A 35 5.16 1.19 -4.88
C LEU A 35 4.18 1.36 -6.05
N LEU A 36 2.92 1.67 -5.75
CA LEU A 36 1.90 1.94 -6.77
C LEU A 36 2.29 3.15 -7.62
N ALA A 37 2.68 4.27 -7.00
CA ALA A 37 3.16 5.45 -7.71
C ALA A 37 4.38 5.15 -8.58
N ARG A 38 5.33 4.37 -8.06
CA ARG A 38 6.56 3.95 -8.76
C ARG A 38 6.24 3.11 -10.00
N GLU A 39 5.30 2.18 -9.92
CA GLU A 39 4.90 1.38 -11.08
C GLU A 39 4.06 2.17 -12.08
N PHE A 40 3.13 3.01 -11.61
CA PHE A 40 2.36 3.89 -12.49
C PHE A 40 3.28 4.83 -13.27
N LYS A 41 4.38 5.33 -12.67
CA LYS A 41 5.40 6.13 -13.36
C LYS A 41 6.01 5.42 -14.57
N LYS A 42 6.03 4.09 -14.62
CA LYS A 42 6.57 3.30 -15.75
C LYS A 42 5.62 3.20 -16.94
N ILE A 43 4.33 3.52 -16.77
CA ILE A 43 3.34 3.48 -17.85
C ILE A 43 3.68 4.57 -18.88
N ASN A 44 3.79 4.21 -20.16
CA ASN A 44 3.98 5.16 -21.26
C ASN A 44 2.64 5.81 -21.64
N ASN A 45 2.67 7.05 -22.15
CA ASN A 45 1.47 7.79 -22.58
C ASN A 45 0.37 7.86 -21.51
N LYS A 46 0.74 8.30 -20.31
CA LYS A 46 -0.18 8.34 -19.17
C LYS A 46 -1.39 9.22 -19.45
N GLU A 47 -2.56 8.73 -19.06
CA GLU A 47 -3.77 9.54 -18.97
C GLU A 47 -3.71 10.48 -17.76
N HIS A 48 -4.49 11.55 -17.79
CA HIS A 48 -4.47 12.57 -16.73
C HIS A 48 -4.73 11.98 -15.35
N TRP A 49 -5.72 11.08 -15.23
CA TRP A 49 -6.03 10.44 -13.95
C TRP A 49 -4.87 9.60 -13.40
N GLN A 50 -4.01 9.03 -14.25
CA GLN A 50 -2.82 8.29 -13.80
C GLN A 50 -1.77 9.23 -13.21
N ILE A 51 -1.65 10.44 -13.78
CA ILE A 51 -0.78 11.50 -13.25
C ILE A 51 -1.29 11.93 -11.87
N ASP A 52 -2.59 12.22 -11.78
CA ASP A 52 -3.23 12.62 -10.51
C ASP A 52 -3.06 11.53 -9.43
N MET A 53 -3.20 10.26 -9.80
CA MET A 53 -2.99 9.14 -8.88
C MET A 53 -1.55 9.04 -8.38
N ILE A 54 -0.56 9.23 -9.26
CA ILE A 54 0.86 9.26 -8.86
C ILE A 54 1.09 10.37 -7.84
N GLU A 55 0.57 11.57 -8.08
CA GLU A 55 0.72 12.71 -7.18
C GLU A 55 0.04 12.45 -5.83
N ASN A 56 -1.22 11.99 -5.85
CA ASN A 56 -1.98 11.65 -4.66
C ASN A 56 -1.27 10.62 -3.77
N TRP A 57 -0.76 9.53 -4.35
CA TRP A 57 -0.02 8.52 -3.60
C TRP A 57 1.29 9.04 -3.04
N ILE A 58 2.02 9.89 -3.77
CA ILE A 58 3.24 10.52 -3.25
C ILE A 58 2.90 11.47 -2.09
N THR A 59 1.83 12.26 -2.19
CA THR A 59 1.42 13.14 -1.09
C THR A 59 0.98 12.35 0.14
N ALA A 60 0.35 11.18 -0.05
CA ALA A 60 -0.04 10.29 1.03
C ALA A 60 1.14 9.80 1.88
N THR A 61 2.35 9.74 1.31
CA THR A 61 3.55 9.28 2.03
C THR A 61 4.23 10.37 2.87
N VAL A 62 3.74 11.63 2.86
CA VAL A 62 4.40 12.78 3.50
C VAL A 62 3.69 13.22 4.79
N GLY A 63 3.36 12.26 5.68
CA GLY A 63 3.04 12.56 7.07
C GLY A 63 1.57 12.87 7.39
N PHE A 64 0.65 12.14 6.77
CA PHE A 64 -0.72 12.10 7.29
C PHE A 64 -0.73 11.30 8.60
N VAL A 65 -0.74 12.00 9.73
CA VAL A 65 -0.93 11.37 11.05
C VAL A 65 -2.40 10.98 11.19
N GLY A 66 -2.69 9.67 11.11
CA GLY A 66 -3.96 9.09 11.56
C GLY A 66 -5.00 8.74 10.47
N CYS A 67 -4.73 8.99 9.19
CA CYS A 67 -5.54 8.45 8.09
C CYS A 67 -4.77 8.52 6.76
N VAL A 68 -4.28 7.39 6.28
CA VAL A 68 -3.65 7.32 4.95
C VAL A 68 -4.76 7.08 3.91
N PRO A 69 -5.02 8.04 3.00
CA PRO A 69 -6.07 7.89 2.00
C PRO A 69 -5.73 6.77 1.02
N SER A 70 -6.65 5.82 0.82
CA SER A 70 -6.42 4.68 -0.08
C SER A 70 -6.58 5.01 -1.57
N TYR A 71 -7.31 6.10 -1.90
CA TYR A 71 -7.67 6.53 -3.25
C TYR A 71 -8.40 5.50 -4.13
N PHE A 72 -8.71 4.30 -3.64
CA PHE A 72 -9.29 3.24 -4.46
C PHE A 72 -10.66 3.58 -5.03
N LYS A 73 -11.40 4.50 -4.39
CA LYS A 73 -12.66 5.05 -4.93
C LYS A 73 -12.53 5.72 -6.30
N LEU A 74 -11.31 6.08 -6.74
CA LEU A 74 -11.06 6.72 -8.04
C LEU A 74 -10.97 5.71 -9.20
N PHE A 75 -10.92 4.40 -8.89
CA PHE A 75 -11.02 3.30 -9.85
C PHE A 75 -12.49 2.96 -10.11
N ASP A 76 -13.18 3.90 -10.75
CA ASP A 76 -14.63 3.90 -10.99
C ASP A 76 -15.05 3.25 -12.33
N SER A 77 -14.09 2.76 -13.11
CA SER A 77 -14.34 2.12 -14.40
C SER A 77 -13.59 0.80 -14.51
N HIS A 78 -14.11 -0.10 -15.36
CA HIS A 78 -13.47 -1.39 -15.63
C HIS A 78 -12.03 -1.20 -16.11
N ASP A 79 -11.78 -0.27 -17.03
CA ASP A 79 -10.45 -0.04 -17.59
C ASP A 79 -9.45 0.43 -16.54
N LYS A 80 -9.86 1.34 -15.64
CA LYS A 80 -9.02 1.77 -14.51
C LYS A 80 -8.72 0.60 -13.58
N ILE A 81 -9.72 -0.21 -13.24
CA ILE A 81 -9.54 -1.41 -12.40
C ILE A 81 -8.57 -2.39 -13.05
N GLN A 82 -8.64 -2.60 -14.38
CA GLN A 82 -7.69 -3.46 -15.09
C GLN A 82 -6.26 -2.92 -15.04
N VAL A 83 -6.06 -1.61 -15.20
CA VAL A 83 -4.72 -1.00 -15.04
C VAL A 83 -4.18 -1.22 -13.63
N LEU A 84 -5.01 -1.02 -12.60
CA LEU A 84 -4.62 -1.28 -11.21
C LEU A 84 -4.27 -2.75 -11.00
N ARG A 85 -5.12 -3.66 -11.46
CA ARG A 85 -4.92 -5.11 -11.35
C ARG A 85 -3.61 -5.55 -11.98
N ASN A 86 -3.33 -5.13 -13.22
CA ASN A 86 -2.08 -5.44 -13.91
C ASN A 86 -0.87 -4.90 -13.15
N THR A 87 -0.98 -3.70 -12.57
CA THR A 87 0.06 -3.10 -11.75
C THR A 87 0.31 -3.92 -10.48
N LEU A 88 -0.73 -4.30 -9.76
CA LEU A 88 -0.65 -5.12 -8.55
C LEU A 88 -0.05 -6.51 -8.84
N LEU A 89 -0.44 -7.14 -9.94
CA LEU A 89 0.14 -8.42 -10.37
C LEU A 89 1.63 -8.29 -10.67
N ASN A 90 2.06 -7.19 -11.29
CA ASN A 90 3.47 -6.92 -11.52
C ASN A 90 4.23 -6.72 -10.21
N ILE A 91 3.71 -5.90 -9.29
CA ILE A 91 4.30 -5.68 -7.95
C ILE A 91 4.44 -7.01 -7.22
N LEU A 92 3.37 -7.82 -7.17
CA LEU A 92 3.36 -9.11 -6.49
C LEU A 92 4.39 -10.08 -7.09
N SER A 93 4.50 -10.12 -8.42
CA SER A 93 5.50 -10.93 -9.12
C SER A 93 6.93 -10.51 -8.77
N GLN A 94 7.20 -9.20 -8.72
CA GLN A 94 8.51 -8.66 -8.39
C GLN A 94 8.88 -8.89 -6.91
N LEU A 95 7.96 -8.64 -5.98
CA LEU A 95 8.19 -8.91 -4.55
C LEU A 95 8.54 -10.38 -4.28
N ARG A 96 7.90 -11.31 -5.00
CA ARG A 96 8.14 -12.76 -4.84
C ARG A 96 9.45 -13.24 -5.48
N SER A 97 9.87 -12.62 -6.58
CA SER A 97 11.02 -13.07 -7.36
C SER A 97 12.30 -12.30 -7.07
N ASN A 98 12.19 -11.11 -6.47
CA ASN A 98 13.30 -10.21 -6.21
C ASN A 98 13.22 -9.61 -4.79
N PRO A 99 14.01 -10.12 -3.83
CA PRO A 99 14.03 -9.60 -2.46
C PRO A 99 14.55 -8.16 -2.36
N MET A 100 15.19 -7.63 -3.41
CA MET A 100 15.69 -6.25 -3.49
C MET A 100 14.74 -5.31 -4.25
N TYR A 101 13.53 -5.75 -4.59
CA TYR A 101 12.57 -4.93 -5.34
C TYR A 101 12.07 -3.71 -4.55
N ILE A 102 12.09 -3.79 -3.22
CA ILE A 102 11.92 -2.66 -2.33
C ILE A 102 13.02 -2.72 -1.28
N THR A 103 13.76 -1.64 -1.09
CA THR A 103 14.90 -1.61 -0.16
C THR A 103 14.69 -0.59 0.95
N VAL A 104 15.34 -0.84 2.09
CA VAL A 104 15.39 0.12 3.21
C VAL A 104 15.98 1.45 2.76
N SER A 105 17.04 1.42 1.93
CA SER A 105 17.66 2.62 1.39
C SER A 105 16.66 3.45 0.59
N GLU A 106 15.94 2.80 -0.32
CA GLU A 106 14.92 3.45 -1.15
C GLU A 106 13.80 4.08 -0.31
N LEU A 107 13.27 3.36 0.69
CA LEU A 107 12.21 3.89 1.57
C LEU A 107 12.70 5.08 2.42
N ASN A 108 13.94 5.03 2.90
CA ASN A 108 14.52 6.10 3.70
C ASN A 108 14.95 7.32 2.86
N GLU A 109 15.51 7.11 1.67
CA GLU A 109 15.90 8.17 0.73
C GLU A 109 14.69 9.03 0.33
N HIS A 110 13.52 8.41 0.21
CA HIS A 110 12.27 9.10 -0.10
C HIS A 110 11.48 9.56 1.15
N ASN A 111 12.03 9.35 2.36
CA ASN A 111 11.38 9.70 3.63
C ASN A 111 9.94 9.18 3.73
N ILE A 112 9.70 7.96 3.26
CA ILE A 112 8.35 7.36 3.19
C ILE A 112 7.79 7.20 4.60
N GLY A 113 6.67 7.86 4.86
CA GLY A 113 6.00 7.81 6.17
C GLY A 113 6.69 8.57 7.28
N GLN A 114 7.60 9.49 6.93
CA GLN A 114 8.38 10.31 7.86
C GLN A 114 9.07 9.51 8.97
N ARG A 115 9.48 8.28 8.66
CA ARG A 115 10.06 7.33 9.61
C ARG A 115 11.35 6.72 9.08
N VAL A 116 12.14 6.16 9.99
CA VAL A 116 13.35 5.40 9.64
C VAL A 116 13.01 3.93 9.53
N TRP A 117 12.96 3.41 8.32
CA TRP A 117 12.83 2.00 8.04
C TRP A 117 14.13 1.29 8.41
N GLN A 118 14.03 0.15 9.10
CA GLN A 118 15.19 -0.66 9.48
C GLN A 118 15.12 -2.05 8.86
N ASN A 119 13.99 -2.75 9.00
CA ASN A 119 13.77 -4.09 8.45
C ASN A 119 12.30 -4.29 8.04
N PRO A 120 11.80 -3.62 6.98
CA PRO A 120 10.47 -3.89 6.46
C PRO A 120 10.38 -5.35 6.00
N SER A 121 9.34 -6.05 6.44
CA SER A 121 9.04 -7.38 5.91
C SER A 121 8.52 -7.28 4.47
N VAL A 122 9.17 -7.98 3.53
CA VAL A 122 8.65 -8.13 2.16
C VAL A 122 7.30 -8.84 2.17
N ASP A 123 7.08 -9.77 3.10
CA ASP A 123 5.81 -10.49 3.25
C ASP A 123 4.66 -9.53 3.60
N SER A 124 4.93 -8.48 4.37
CA SER A 124 3.94 -7.43 4.63
C SER A 124 3.49 -6.72 3.35
N PHE A 125 4.43 -6.44 2.43
CA PHE A 125 4.11 -5.86 1.13
C PHE A 125 3.40 -6.85 0.20
N ILE A 126 3.74 -8.15 0.27
CA ILE A 126 3.03 -9.20 -0.45
C ILE A 126 1.58 -9.28 0.03
N ASN A 127 1.37 -9.32 1.35
CA ASN A 127 0.06 -9.43 1.98
C ASN A 127 -0.86 -8.27 1.60
N ILE A 128 -0.40 -7.01 1.75
CA ILE A 128 -1.21 -5.85 1.36
C ILE A 128 -1.52 -5.83 -0.15
N THR A 129 -0.59 -6.29 -1.00
CA THR A 129 -0.81 -6.40 -2.44
C THR A 129 -1.89 -7.44 -2.77
N GLN A 130 -1.84 -8.61 -2.10
CA GLN A 130 -2.84 -9.67 -2.26
C GLN A 130 -4.22 -9.26 -1.74
N LEU A 131 -4.28 -8.60 -0.59
CA LEU A 131 -5.52 -8.07 -0.04
C LEU A 131 -6.14 -7.05 -0.99
N THR A 132 -5.33 -6.17 -1.58
CA THR A 132 -5.81 -5.20 -2.57
C THR A 132 -6.33 -5.88 -3.84
N LEU A 133 -5.66 -6.93 -4.35
CA LEU A 133 -6.16 -7.73 -5.47
C LEU A 133 -7.52 -8.35 -5.16
N LYS A 134 -7.63 -9.04 -4.02
CA LYS A 134 -8.91 -9.62 -3.56
C LYS A 134 -10.00 -8.56 -3.40
N LEU A 135 -9.63 -7.37 -2.93
CA LEU A 135 -10.56 -6.25 -2.73
C LEU A 135 -11.15 -5.78 -4.07
N ILE A 136 -10.31 -5.50 -5.07
CA ILE A 136 -10.77 -5.02 -6.38
C ILE A 136 -11.47 -6.10 -7.21
N ASP A 137 -11.19 -7.36 -6.90
CA ASP A 137 -11.83 -8.52 -7.52
C ASP A 137 -13.16 -8.90 -6.86
N GLY A 138 -13.54 -8.23 -5.76
CA GLY A 138 -14.77 -8.49 -5.02
C GLY A 138 -14.72 -9.79 -4.21
N GLU A 139 -13.53 -10.31 -3.92
CA GLU A 139 -13.32 -11.55 -3.17
C GLU A 139 -13.23 -11.32 -1.66
N LEU A 140 -13.03 -10.07 -1.20
CA LEU A 140 -13.07 -9.74 0.22
C LEU A 140 -14.51 -9.58 0.73
N ASN A 141 -14.81 -10.28 1.82
CA ASN A 141 -16.09 -10.16 2.53
C ASN A 141 -16.04 -9.20 3.72
N THR A 142 -14.83 -8.78 4.12
CA THR A 142 -14.54 -7.92 5.27
C THR A 142 -14.95 -6.46 5.02
N ASP A 143 -15.19 -5.76 6.12
CA ASP A 143 -15.54 -4.34 6.16
C ASP A 143 -14.85 -3.64 7.35
N ALA A 144 -15.17 -2.37 7.59
CA ALA A 144 -14.55 -1.58 8.66
C ALA A 144 -14.80 -2.13 10.07
N SER A 145 -15.81 -2.98 10.27
CA SER A 145 -16.11 -3.65 11.55
C SER A 145 -15.35 -4.96 11.74
N SER A 146 -14.68 -5.45 10.69
CA SER A 146 -13.90 -6.68 10.74
C SER A 146 -12.67 -6.51 11.64
N PRO A 147 -12.30 -7.53 12.43
CA PRO A 147 -11.15 -7.47 13.34
C PRO A 147 -9.84 -7.18 12.59
N ILE A 148 -8.85 -6.62 13.28
CA ILE A 148 -7.50 -6.38 12.75
C ILE A 148 -6.67 -7.65 13.01
N ASP A 149 -7.04 -8.78 12.41
CA ASP A 149 -6.39 -10.08 12.65
C ASP A 149 -5.70 -10.68 11.42
N TYR A 150 -5.85 -10.08 10.24
CA TYR A 150 -5.25 -10.58 8.99
C TYR A 150 -3.73 -10.36 8.88
N TRP A 151 -3.11 -9.67 9.84
CA TRP A 151 -1.66 -9.51 9.91
C TRP A 151 -0.98 -10.59 10.77
N ASP A 152 -1.73 -11.29 11.63
CA ASP A 152 -1.24 -12.35 12.53
C ASP A 152 -1.24 -13.73 11.85
N VAL A 153 -0.98 -13.79 10.54
CA VAL A 153 -0.77 -15.08 9.88
C VAL A 153 0.69 -15.50 10.09
N GLN A 154 0.85 -16.30 11.14
CA GLN A 154 1.99 -17.07 11.64
C GLN A 154 3.17 -17.34 10.69
#